data_AF-A0A7Z2ZHX2-F1
#
_entry.id   AF-A0A7Z2ZHX2-F1
#
_cell.length_a   1.000
_cell.length_b   1.000
_cell.length_c   1.000
_cell.angle_alpha   90.00
_cell.angle_beta   90.00
_cell.angle_gamma   90.00
#
_symmetry.space_group_name_H-M   'P 1'
#
loop_
_entity.id
_entity.type
_entity.pdbx_description
1 polymer ?
#
loop_
_entity_poly.entity_id
_entity_poly.type
_entity_poly.pdbx_seq_one_letter_code
_entity_poly.pdbx_strand_id
1 'polypeptide(L)'
;MKNLFNIAFAISLLFPFSHAHAIVIDEATFKYYGGDMNDVGESLKYSNSELQERSLEKPWLVVGEIAGCTATWLGDSAGWSYILTAAHCVGYKAEETAVNNNFKDWTGKVIASGSGIAYVPAVRIAIPEGMGGASTDIAIIKLPTVDHILDAHGIALERPVLNDSLDEMGRDVIFVGYGSWGVGEKSNGGYWPKQGPRRIYARSRINEMFEKDYGIGAKYSPQGPSPYWSKTAPGDSGSAWWQIRNGVPVIIGVTNGGNAGKSTGPRVSKYADWLKGIYPDVRFLSQEKPLGCIVSAETGEKYCLHVGESSGYSLPSWIYLKEIYVDAAPGAAVELSDWDNLSYNRLATFKGTVEQAGLVNVKSKDGSYLDFSKPRSMRVIADSTPTGCIVSLITSERYCLPAGRRSGYSLPAWIYHDEVSVEASPGVKVRLSDWDNLSYKRIADFSGGVQNYELKNVKAVNNEYIDFSRPRSMQVVQDPSGLP
;
A
#
# COMPACT_ATOMS: atom_id res chain seq x y z
N MET A 1 -1.05 25.32 67.68
CA MET A 1 -2.00 24.20 67.53
C MET A 1 -3.01 24.64 66.47
N LYS A 2 -2.83 24.20 65.21
CA LYS A 2 -3.56 23.06 64.55
C LYS A 2 -5.08 23.29 64.58
N ASN A 3 -5.86 23.34 63.51
CA ASN A 3 -5.67 23.07 62.08
C ASN A 3 -6.77 23.81 61.29
N LEU A 4 -6.43 24.31 60.10
CA LEU A 4 -7.37 24.64 59.03
C LEU A 4 -7.89 23.35 58.37
N PHE A 5 -9.19 23.30 58.04
CA PHE A 5 -9.72 22.39 57.04
C PHE A 5 -10.50 23.20 55.99
N ASN A 6 -9.80 23.54 54.91
CA ASN A 6 -10.41 23.88 53.64
C ASN A 6 -10.74 22.57 52.93
N ILE A 7 -12.03 22.29 52.71
CA ILE A 7 -12.46 21.21 51.84
C ILE A 7 -12.70 21.83 50.46
N ALA A 8 -11.71 21.69 49.58
CA ALA A 8 -11.89 21.88 48.15
C ALA A 8 -12.44 20.58 47.57
N PHE A 9 -13.72 20.56 47.21
CA PHE A 9 -14.27 19.47 46.39
C PHE A 9 -13.78 19.68 44.95
N ALA A 10 -12.85 18.82 44.53
CA ALA A 10 -12.42 18.69 43.16
C ALA A 10 -13.63 18.25 42.30
N ILE A 11 -14.09 19.14 41.43
CA ILE A 11 -14.99 18.78 40.34
C ILE A 11 -14.12 18.01 39.33
N SER A 12 -14.22 16.69 39.36
CA SER A 12 -13.73 15.82 38.29
C SER A 12 -14.43 16.21 37.00
N LEU A 13 -13.75 16.97 36.14
CA LEU A 13 -14.12 17.12 34.74
C LEU A 13 -14.01 15.74 34.09
N LEU A 14 -15.13 15.02 34.08
CA LEU A 14 -15.36 13.92 33.15
C LEU A 14 -15.32 14.52 31.76
N PHE A 15 -14.15 14.43 31.10
CA PHE A 15 -14.11 14.56 29.66
C PHE A 15 -15.04 13.49 29.10
N PRO A 16 -16.09 13.84 28.33
CA PRO A 16 -16.80 12.84 27.56
C PRO A 16 -15.77 12.27 26.58
N PHE A 17 -15.34 11.03 26.81
CA PHE A 17 -14.73 10.24 25.75
C PHE A 17 -15.74 10.19 24.63
N SER A 18 -15.58 11.07 23.63
CA SER A 18 -16.36 11.03 22.41
C SER A 18 -16.28 9.60 21.88
N HIS A 19 -17.44 9.03 21.61
CA HIS A 19 -17.57 7.63 21.22
C HIS A 19 -16.54 7.28 20.16
N ALA A 20 -15.67 6.33 20.53
CA ALA A 20 -14.69 5.81 19.62
C ALA A 20 -15.43 5.11 18.47
N HIS A 21 -15.12 5.49 17.25
CA HIS A 21 -15.59 4.92 15.99
C HIS A 21 -14.33 4.58 15.20
N ALA A 22 -14.24 3.64 14.28
CA ALA A 22 -13.15 3.64 13.30
C ALA A 22 -13.53 2.90 12.05
N ILE A 23 -12.60 2.85 11.10
CA ILE A 23 -12.83 2.61 9.67
C ILE A 23 -14.29 2.28 9.37
N VAL A 24 -15.00 3.32 8.95
CA VAL A 24 -16.42 3.26 8.65
C VAL A 24 -16.53 3.03 7.15
N ILE A 25 -17.16 1.94 6.74
CA ILE A 25 -17.43 1.63 5.33
C ILE A 25 -18.83 2.09 4.94
N ASP A 26 -19.10 2.28 3.66
CA ASP A 26 -20.44 2.63 3.18
C ASP A 26 -21.40 1.42 3.20
N GLU A 27 -22.71 1.69 3.15
CA GLU A 27 -23.71 0.63 3.19
C GLU A 27 -23.62 -0.32 2.00
N ALA A 28 -23.28 0.20 0.81
CA ALA A 28 -23.16 -0.61 -0.40
C ALA A 28 -22.02 -1.64 -0.28
N THR A 29 -20.87 -1.23 0.24
CA THR A 29 -19.71 -2.09 0.49
C THR A 29 -20.01 -3.10 1.58
N PHE A 30 -20.67 -2.67 2.66
CA PHE A 30 -21.10 -3.60 3.71
C PHE A 30 -22.04 -4.69 3.16
N LYS A 31 -23.08 -4.30 2.41
CA LYS A 31 -24.01 -5.25 1.76
C LYS A 31 -23.29 -6.14 0.75
N TYR A 32 -22.31 -5.60 0.02
CA TYR A 32 -21.50 -6.36 -0.94
C TYR A 32 -20.78 -7.54 -0.26
N TYR A 33 -20.28 -7.35 0.96
CA TYR A 33 -19.68 -8.41 1.77
C TYR A 33 -20.68 -9.19 2.64
N GLY A 34 -21.98 -9.16 2.30
CA GLY A 34 -23.02 -9.92 2.99
C GLY A 34 -23.54 -9.28 4.29
N GLY A 35 -23.26 -8.00 4.51
CA GLY A 35 -23.72 -7.23 5.66
C GLY A 35 -25.23 -6.98 5.68
N ASP A 36 -25.85 -7.08 6.87
CA ASP A 36 -27.27 -6.74 7.12
C ASP A 36 -27.42 -5.39 7.83
N MET A 37 -28.05 -4.42 7.17
CA MET A 37 -28.27 -3.07 7.72
C MET A 37 -29.25 -3.02 8.90
N ASN A 38 -30.07 -4.06 9.08
CA ASN A 38 -30.99 -4.20 10.20
C ASN A 38 -30.27 -4.66 11.48
N ASP A 39 -29.13 -5.35 11.34
CA ASP A 39 -28.31 -5.81 12.45
C ASP A 39 -26.81 -5.61 12.15
N VAL A 40 -26.43 -4.34 12.05
CA VAL A 40 -25.03 -3.96 11.78
C VAL A 40 -24.09 -4.55 12.83
N GLY A 41 -24.49 -4.57 14.11
CA GLY A 41 -23.61 -5.00 15.20
C GLY A 41 -23.20 -6.48 15.12
N GLU A 42 -24.14 -7.39 14.89
CA GLU A 42 -23.78 -8.81 14.70
C GLU A 42 -23.20 -9.07 13.32
N SER A 43 -23.81 -8.52 12.27
CA SER A 43 -23.40 -8.83 10.91
C SER A 43 -21.96 -8.39 10.62
N LEU A 44 -21.52 -7.25 11.17
CA LEU A 44 -20.17 -6.70 10.98
C LEU A 44 -19.07 -7.59 11.60
N LYS A 45 -19.40 -8.44 12.58
CA LYS A 45 -18.43 -9.39 13.14
C LYS A 45 -17.90 -10.40 12.12
N TYR A 46 -18.66 -10.63 11.05
CA TYR A 46 -18.40 -11.66 10.04
C TYR A 46 -18.23 -11.07 8.64
N SER A 47 -19.11 -10.14 8.24
CA SER A 47 -19.12 -9.59 6.88
C SER A 47 -17.85 -8.81 6.51
N ASN A 48 -17.09 -8.32 7.48
CA ASN A 48 -15.82 -7.64 7.21
C ASN A 48 -14.58 -8.56 7.26
N SER A 49 -14.75 -9.88 7.34
CA SER A 49 -13.60 -10.81 7.43
C SER A 49 -12.65 -10.66 6.25
N GLU A 50 -13.16 -10.49 5.03
CA GLU A 50 -12.32 -10.29 3.85
C GLU A 50 -11.52 -8.97 3.93
N LEU A 51 -12.12 -7.89 4.42
CA LEU A 51 -11.41 -6.62 4.63
C LEU A 51 -10.39 -6.70 5.78
N GLN A 52 -10.67 -7.51 6.80
CA GLN A 52 -9.73 -7.81 7.87
C GLN A 52 -8.54 -8.63 7.33
N GLU A 53 -8.78 -9.66 6.54
CA GLU A 53 -7.75 -10.47 5.88
C GLU A 53 -6.87 -9.64 4.95
N ARG A 54 -7.47 -8.80 4.11
CA ARG A 54 -6.73 -7.85 3.25
C ARG A 54 -5.83 -6.90 4.04
N SER A 55 -6.19 -6.58 5.28
CA SER A 55 -5.35 -5.74 6.14
C SER A 55 -4.06 -6.43 6.59
N LEU A 56 -3.99 -7.75 6.45
CA LEU A 56 -2.86 -8.61 6.81
C LEU A 56 -1.98 -8.96 5.61
N GLU A 57 -2.24 -8.37 4.45
CA GLU A 57 -1.34 -8.49 3.30
C GLU A 57 0.01 -7.83 3.56
N LYS A 58 1.06 -8.39 2.96
CA LYS A 58 2.46 -8.06 3.24
C LYS A 58 2.77 -6.54 3.25
N PRO A 59 2.30 -5.73 2.27
CA PRO A 59 2.55 -4.29 2.27
C PRO A 59 2.09 -3.55 3.52
N TRP A 60 1.07 -4.08 4.20
CA TRP A 60 0.42 -3.40 5.31
C TRP A 60 0.95 -3.85 6.67
N LEU A 61 1.69 -4.96 6.74
CA LEU A 61 2.16 -5.55 8.01
C LEU A 61 3.08 -4.62 8.83
N VAL A 62 3.61 -3.56 8.22
CA VAL A 62 4.36 -2.49 8.89
C VAL A 62 3.49 -1.56 9.76
N VAL A 63 2.16 -1.64 9.61
CA VAL A 63 1.19 -0.90 10.43
C VAL A 63 0.96 -1.63 11.74
N GLY A 64 1.03 -0.90 12.85
CA GLY A 64 0.86 -1.42 14.20
C GLY A 64 0.16 -0.42 15.12
N GLU A 65 0.34 -0.58 16.43
CA GLU A 65 -0.34 0.21 17.46
C GLU A 65 0.65 0.90 18.41
N ILE A 66 0.29 2.11 18.84
CA ILE A 66 1.00 2.87 19.88
C ILE A 66 0.01 3.67 20.72
N ALA A 67 0.01 3.48 22.04
CA ALA A 67 -0.78 4.28 22.99
C ALA A 67 -2.27 4.48 22.63
N GLY A 68 -2.94 3.47 22.03
CA GLY A 68 -4.34 3.55 21.60
C GLY A 68 -4.57 4.26 20.26
N CYS A 69 -3.49 4.64 19.57
CA CYS A 69 -3.45 5.08 18.19
C CYS A 69 -2.91 3.98 17.27
N THR A 70 -3.16 4.14 15.97
CA THR A 70 -2.46 3.39 14.94
C THR A 70 -1.14 4.10 14.62
N ALA A 71 -0.13 3.33 14.22
CA ALA A 71 1.15 3.87 13.78
C ALA A 71 1.80 2.98 12.72
N THR A 72 2.86 3.45 12.09
CA THR A 72 3.57 2.71 11.03
C THR A 72 5.06 2.69 11.30
N TRP A 73 5.65 1.50 11.35
CA TRP A 73 7.09 1.33 11.43
C TRP A 73 7.75 1.78 10.12
N LEU A 74 8.75 2.65 10.22
CA LEU A 74 9.52 3.14 9.07
C LEU A 74 10.85 2.41 8.88
N GLY A 75 11.38 1.81 9.94
CA GLY A 75 12.69 1.18 9.91
C GLY A 75 13.38 1.16 11.27
N ASP A 76 14.41 0.32 11.35
CA ASP A 76 15.34 0.28 12.47
C ASP A 76 16.70 0.84 12.03
N SER A 77 17.40 1.53 12.93
CA SER A 77 18.77 2.00 12.71
C SER A 77 19.48 2.20 14.04
N ALA A 78 20.68 1.60 14.16
CA ALA A 78 21.54 1.68 15.35
C ALA A 78 20.83 1.32 16.69
N GLY A 79 19.98 0.29 16.68
CA GLY A 79 19.24 -0.16 17.87
C GLY A 79 18.01 0.68 18.23
N TRP A 80 17.58 1.56 17.32
CA TRP A 80 16.37 2.38 17.45
C TRP A 80 15.38 2.08 16.34
N SER A 81 14.11 1.98 16.68
CA SER A 81 13.00 1.90 15.73
C SER A 81 12.37 3.27 15.56
N TYR A 82 12.04 3.61 14.32
CA TYR A 82 11.42 4.87 13.94
C TYR A 82 9.97 4.60 13.51
N ILE A 83 9.03 5.25 14.18
CA ILE A 83 7.59 4.99 14.03
C ILE A 83 6.89 6.29 13.63
N LEU A 84 6.20 6.27 12.49
CA LEU A 84 5.34 7.35 12.02
C LEU A 84 3.97 7.29 12.68
N THR A 85 3.50 8.41 13.20
CA THR A 85 2.16 8.55 13.78
C THR A 85 1.71 10.02 13.76
N ALA A 86 0.56 10.31 14.38
CA ALA A 86 0.04 11.66 14.52
C ALA A 86 0.62 12.37 15.75
N ALA A 87 0.85 13.68 15.66
CA ALA A 87 1.38 14.43 16.80
C ALA A 87 0.48 14.37 18.03
N HIS A 88 -0.84 14.42 17.88
CA HIS A 88 -1.75 14.31 19.04
C HIS A 88 -1.67 12.95 19.76
N CYS A 89 -1.09 11.90 19.17
CA CYS A 89 -0.92 10.59 19.79
C CYS A 89 0.27 10.51 20.76
N VAL A 90 1.16 11.51 20.78
CA VAL A 90 2.46 11.39 21.46
C VAL A 90 2.66 12.35 22.64
N GLY A 91 1.64 13.13 23.00
CA GLY A 91 1.70 14.02 24.16
C GLY A 91 2.84 15.05 24.12
N TYR A 92 3.19 15.51 22.91
CA TYR A 92 4.31 16.45 22.69
C TYR A 92 4.14 17.76 23.47
N LYS A 93 5.27 18.37 23.84
CA LYS A 93 5.35 19.68 24.51
C LYS A 93 6.28 20.66 23.79
N ALA A 94 7.19 20.14 22.97
CA ALA A 94 8.13 20.85 22.12
C ALA A 94 8.42 19.99 20.88
N GLU A 95 9.22 20.49 19.95
CA GLU A 95 9.64 19.75 18.75
C GLU A 95 10.24 18.38 19.10
N GLU A 96 11.00 18.32 20.20
CA GLU A 96 11.45 17.08 20.80
C GLU A 96 10.82 16.93 22.19
N THR A 97 10.20 15.78 22.43
CA THR A 97 9.59 15.47 23.72
C THR A 97 10.02 14.08 24.16
N ALA A 98 10.57 13.97 25.37
CA ALA A 98 10.86 12.68 25.98
C ALA A 98 9.56 11.90 26.21
N VAL A 99 9.52 10.64 25.78
CA VAL A 99 8.37 9.76 25.90
C VAL A 99 8.77 8.40 26.46
N ASN A 100 7.80 7.70 27.04
CA ASN A 100 7.94 6.30 27.40
C ASN A 100 6.76 5.54 26.79
N ASN A 101 7.02 4.77 25.74
CA ASN A 101 5.98 4.15 24.92
C ASN A 101 6.39 2.73 24.50
N ASN A 102 5.43 1.99 23.94
CA ASN A 102 5.68 0.76 23.22
C ASN A 102 4.96 0.79 21.86
N PHE A 103 5.62 0.23 20.85
CA PHE A 103 5.05 -0.06 19.55
C PHE A 103 4.85 -1.56 19.41
N LYS A 104 3.63 -1.95 19.05
CA LYS A 104 3.26 -3.35 18.78
C LYS A 104 3.02 -3.55 17.29
N ASP A 105 3.52 -4.64 16.75
CA ASP A 105 3.29 -5.02 15.35
C ASP A 105 1.88 -5.59 15.12
N TRP A 106 1.67 -6.06 13.89
CA TRP A 106 0.42 -6.64 13.43
C TRP A 106 -0.03 -7.90 14.19
N THR A 107 0.89 -8.58 14.88
CA THR A 107 0.60 -9.74 15.73
C THR A 107 0.33 -9.35 17.19
N GLY A 108 0.54 -8.08 17.55
CA GLY A 108 0.50 -7.57 18.92
C GLY A 108 1.81 -7.74 19.69
N LYS A 109 2.87 -8.21 19.03
CA LYS A 109 4.22 -8.36 19.60
C LYS A 109 4.88 -7.00 19.72
N VAL A 110 5.57 -6.75 20.83
CA VAL A 110 6.30 -5.50 21.04
C VAL A 110 7.59 -5.53 20.23
N ILE A 111 7.77 -4.55 19.34
CA ILE A 111 8.95 -4.41 18.46
C ILE A 111 9.88 -3.30 18.94
N ALA A 112 9.32 -2.26 19.56
CA ALA A 112 10.09 -1.18 20.17
C ALA A 112 9.46 -0.71 21.48
N SER A 113 10.27 -0.44 22.51
CA SER A 113 9.75 -0.11 23.84
C SER A 113 10.77 0.61 24.71
N GLY A 114 10.27 1.47 25.59
CA GLY A 114 11.04 2.14 26.64
C GLY A 114 11.12 3.66 26.46
N SER A 115 12.13 4.25 27.11
CA SER A 115 12.38 5.69 27.04
C SER A 115 12.93 6.07 25.66
N GLY A 116 12.25 7.00 25.01
CA GLY A 116 12.59 7.48 23.68
C GLY A 116 12.23 8.95 23.49
N ILE A 117 12.17 9.38 22.23
CA ILE A 117 11.91 10.77 21.86
C ILE A 117 10.81 10.79 20.80
N ALA A 118 9.78 11.60 21.04
CA ALA A 118 8.82 11.97 20.02
C ALA A 118 9.25 13.30 19.38
N TYR A 119 9.25 13.32 18.05
CA TYR A 119 9.56 14.46 17.22
C TYR A 119 8.29 14.97 16.55
N VAL A 120 8.04 16.28 16.62
CA VAL A 120 6.99 16.97 15.85
C VAL A 120 7.63 18.15 15.12
N PRO A 121 7.11 18.56 13.94
CA PRO A 121 7.71 19.66 13.19
C PRO A 121 7.49 21.00 13.91
N ALA A 122 8.40 21.97 13.72
CA ALA A 122 8.28 23.33 14.28
C ALA A 122 6.91 23.98 13.99
N VAL A 123 6.38 23.78 12.78
CA VAL A 123 5.05 24.27 12.37
C VAL A 123 3.90 23.67 13.16
N ARG A 124 4.10 22.55 13.89
CA ARG A 124 3.13 22.02 14.83
C ARG A 124 3.15 22.75 16.18
N ILE A 125 4.31 23.22 16.61
CA ILE A 125 4.48 23.98 17.86
C ILE A 125 3.97 25.41 17.69
N ALA A 126 4.34 26.04 16.57
CA ALA A 126 3.92 27.38 16.19
C ALA A 126 3.23 27.33 14.83
N ILE A 127 1.91 27.06 14.84
CA ILE A 127 1.11 26.91 13.62
C ILE A 127 1.08 28.24 12.85
N PRO A 128 1.65 28.29 11.63
CA PRO A 128 1.62 29.51 10.81
C PRO A 128 0.18 29.87 10.40
N GLU A 129 -0.08 31.16 10.16
CA GLU A 129 -1.36 31.62 9.63
C GLU A 129 -1.72 30.86 8.35
N GLY A 130 -2.97 30.38 8.23
CA GLY A 130 -3.45 29.62 7.08
C GLY A 130 -3.10 28.13 7.10
N MET A 131 -2.35 27.66 8.11
CA MET A 131 -2.25 26.25 8.47
C MET A 131 -3.13 25.97 9.69
N GLY A 132 -3.38 24.69 9.97
CA GLY A 132 -4.28 24.29 11.02
C GLY A 132 -3.89 22.98 11.69
N GLY A 133 -4.82 22.49 12.50
CA GLY A 133 -4.63 21.30 13.32
C GLY A 133 -4.38 20.05 12.49
N ALA A 134 -4.97 19.92 11.30
CA ALA A 134 -4.84 18.71 10.49
C ALA A 134 -3.56 18.68 9.65
N SER A 135 -3.21 19.78 8.98
CA SER A 135 -2.01 19.86 8.12
C SER A 135 -0.68 19.76 8.86
N THR A 136 -0.67 19.92 10.18
CA THR A 136 0.54 19.92 11.03
C THR A 136 0.70 18.67 11.89
N ASP A 137 -0.28 17.76 11.89
CA ASP A 137 -0.38 16.70 12.89
C ASP A 137 0.35 15.42 12.50
N ILE A 138 1.67 15.52 12.40
CA ILE A 138 2.59 14.42 12.08
C ILE A 138 3.66 14.32 13.16
N ALA A 139 4.07 13.10 13.48
CA ALA A 139 5.15 12.83 14.42
C ALA A 139 5.97 11.60 14.01
N ILE A 140 7.24 11.61 14.40
CA ILE A 140 8.09 10.42 14.44
C ILE A 140 8.40 10.11 15.90
N ILE A 141 8.24 8.86 16.30
CA ILE A 141 8.72 8.38 17.59
C ILE A 141 9.95 7.53 17.35
N LYS A 142 11.03 7.84 18.07
CA LYS A 142 12.24 7.04 18.16
C LYS A 142 12.22 6.27 19.47
N LEU A 143 12.11 4.95 19.39
CA LEU A 143 12.07 4.05 20.56
C LEU A 143 13.20 3.02 20.48
N PRO A 144 13.72 2.52 21.61
CA PRO A 144 14.68 1.41 21.61
C PRO A 144 14.06 0.18 20.92
N THR A 145 14.77 -0.40 19.96
CA THR A 145 14.35 -1.64 19.29
C THR A 145 14.49 -2.79 20.27
N VAL A 146 13.45 -3.61 20.39
CA VAL A 146 13.46 -4.83 21.21
C VAL A 146 13.34 -6.10 20.38
N ASP A 147 12.81 -6.01 19.17
CA ASP A 147 12.66 -7.14 18.25
C ASP A 147 12.53 -6.64 16.80
N HIS A 148 12.48 -7.56 15.84
CA HIS A 148 12.28 -7.26 14.41
C HIS A 148 10.82 -7.47 14.01
N ILE A 149 10.35 -6.61 13.10
CA ILE A 149 9.05 -6.79 12.47
C ILE A 149 9.16 -7.80 11.32
N LEU A 150 8.36 -8.86 11.39
CA LEU A 150 8.42 -10.00 10.47
C LEU A 150 7.08 -10.19 9.76
N ASP A 151 7.10 -10.79 8.57
CA ASP A 151 5.89 -11.30 7.93
C ASP A 151 5.44 -12.65 8.53
N ALA A 152 4.33 -13.18 8.01
CA ALA A 152 3.75 -14.44 8.46
C ALA A 152 4.70 -15.67 8.29
N HIS A 153 5.75 -15.55 7.48
CA HIS A 153 6.75 -16.60 7.27
C HIS A 153 8.03 -16.38 8.09
N GLY A 154 8.06 -15.34 8.93
CA GLY A 154 9.23 -15.00 9.74
C GLY A 154 10.32 -14.25 8.98
N ILE A 155 10.01 -13.70 7.79
CA ILE A 155 10.95 -12.90 7.02
C ILE A 155 10.82 -11.43 7.44
N ALA A 156 11.95 -10.74 7.63
CA ALA A 156 11.94 -9.33 7.96
C ALA A 156 11.20 -8.50 6.88
N LEU A 157 10.33 -7.60 7.32
CA LEU A 157 9.63 -6.72 6.40
C LEU A 157 10.58 -5.66 5.83
N GLU A 158 10.33 -5.30 4.57
CA GLU A 158 10.98 -4.13 3.99
C GLU A 158 10.43 -2.83 4.58
N ARG A 159 11.31 -1.84 4.67
CA ARG A 159 10.93 -0.49 5.07
C ARG A 159 9.97 0.12 4.04
N PRO A 160 8.86 0.75 4.48
CA PRO A 160 7.91 1.36 3.56
C PRO A 160 8.53 2.56 2.84
N VAL A 161 7.94 2.90 1.69
CA VAL A 161 8.34 4.05 0.88
C VAL A 161 7.43 5.24 1.20
N LEU A 162 8.01 6.43 1.33
CA LEU A 162 7.28 7.67 1.58
C LEU A 162 7.17 8.51 0.31
N ASN A 163 6.07 9.23 0.18
CA ASN A 163 5.85 10.10 -0.96
C ASN A 163 6.60 11.42 -0.78
N ASP A 164 7.28 11.85 -1.82
CA ASP A 164 7.93 13.16 -1.95
C ASP A 164 7.49 13.90 -3.23
N SER A 165 6.45 13.40 -3.89
CA SER A 165 5.80 14.05 -5.03
C SER A 165 4.46 14.71 -4.63
N LEU A 166 3.96 15.65 -5.43
CA LEU A 166 2.80 16.50 -5.08
C LEU A 166 1.50 16.16 -5.83
N ASP A 167 1.39 14.95 -6.39
CA ASP A 167 0.33 14.52 -7.31
C ASP A 167 -0.66 13.50 -6.67
N GLU A 168 -0.91 13.58 -5.36
CA GLU A 168 -1.79 12.66 -4.64
C GLU A 168 -3.28 12.86 -4.98
N MET A 169 -3.66 14.05 -5.48
CA MET A 169 -5.05 14.43 -5.80
C MET A 169 -5.69 13.49 -6.83
N GLY A 170 -6.95 13.11 -6.59
CA GLY A 170 -7.76 12.32 -7.54
C GLY A 170 -7.41 10.82 -7.59
N ARG A 171 -6.39 10.37 -6.85
CA ARG A 171 -5.99 8.97 -6.77
C ARG A 171 -6.65 8.27 -5.57
N ASP A 172 -6.88 6.97 -5.72
CA ASP A 172 -7.39 6.13 -4.63
C ASP A 172 -6.38 6.14 -3.47
N VAL A 173 -6.90 6.13 -2.25
CA VAL A 173 -6.13 6.02 -1.01
C VAL A 173 -6.58 4.80 -0.25
N ILE A 174 -5.62 4.08 0.33
CA ILE A 174 -5.84 2.90 1.15
C ILE A 174 -5.57 3.30 2.62
N PHE A 175 -6.43 2.83 3.50
CA PHE A 175 -6.30 2.92 4.94
C PHE A 175 -6.16 1.54 5.54
N VAL A 176 -5.31 1.43 6.55
CA VAL A 176 -5.26 0.26 7.44
C VAL A 176 -5.11 0.77 8.87
N GLY A 177 -5.99 0.34 9.77
CA GLY A 177 -6.04 0.87 11.14
C GLY A 177 -6.73 -0.05 12.14
N TYR A 178 -6.53 0.25 13.42
CA TYR A 178 -6.96 -0.54 14.59
C TYR A 178 -8.13 0.06 15.37
N GLY A 179 -8.64 1.20 14.93
CA GLY A 179 -9.72 1.82 15.66
C GLY A 179 -11.02 0.98 15.59
N SER A 180 -12.08 1.46 16.24
CA SER A 180 -13.45 0.91 16.19
C SER A 180 -13.99 0.62 14.78
N TRP A 181 -15.20 0.08 14.60
CA TRP A 181 -15.75 -0.16 13.26
C TRP A 181 -17.09 0.56 13.03
N GLY A 182 -17.56 0.66 11.78
CA GLY A 182 -18.87 1.22 11.46
C GLY A 182 -19.32 1.02 10.02
N VAL A 183 -20.61 1.31 9.77
CA VAL A 183 -21.27 1.25 8.46
C VAL A 183 -22.17 2.45 8.26
N GLY A 184 -22.00 3.16 7.14
CA GLY A 184 -22.76 4.36 6.80
C GLY A 184 -22.62 5.43 7.87
N GLU A 185 -23.75 5.88 8.41
CA GLU A 185 -23.77 6.85 9.51
C GLU A 185 -23.68 6.18 10.89
N LYS A 186 -23.79 4.84 10.96
CA LYS A 186 -23.77 4.07 12.20
C LYS A 186 -22.34 3.62 12.51
N SER A 187 -21.78 4.06 13.62
CA SER A 187 -20.51 3.50 14.11
C SER A 187 -20.57 3.29 15.63
N ASN A 188 -19.78 2.35 16.14
CA ASN A 188 -19.73 2.03 17.57
C ASN A 188 -18.37 1.48 17.99
N GLY A 189 -17.87 1.93 19.14
CA GLY A 189 -16.63 1.48 19.78
C GLY A 189 -16.57 -0.02 20.06
N GLY A 190 -17.73 -0.62 20.31
CA GLY A 190 -17.91 -2.03 20.62
C GLY A 190 -18.09 -2.94 19.40
N TYR A 191 -18.12 -2.39 18.17
CA TYR A 191 -18.07 -3.23 16.98
C TYR A 191 -16.67 -3.82 16.83
N TRP A 192 -16.60 -5.14 16.81
CA TRP A 192 -15.37 -5.93 16.86
C TRP A 192 -15.55 -7.18 16.00
N PRO A 193 -14.51 -7.69 15.32
CA PRO A 193 -14.61 -8.95 14.59
C PRO A 193 -14.93 -10.12 15.51
N LYS A 194 -15.49 -11.21 14.97
CA LYS A 194 -15.67 -12.43 15.77
C LYS A 194 -14.32 -13.01 16.24
N GLN A 195 -13.28 -12.90 15.41
CA GLN A 195 -11.95 -13.46 15.62
C GLN A 195 -10.86 -12.49 15.13
N GLY A 196 -9.67 -12.58 15.71
CA GLY A 196 -8.53 -11.76 15.30
C GLY A 196 -8.56 -10.31 15.80
N PRO A 197 -7.57 -9.49 15.38
CA PRO A 197 -7.46 -8.09 15.79
C PRO A 197 -8.54 -7.23 15.14
N ARG A 198 -8.94 -6.12 15.77
CA ARG A 198 -9.82 -5.10 15.17
C ARG A 198 -9.06 -4.22 14.18
N ARG A 199 -8.43 -4.87 13.21
CA ARG A 199 -7.68 -4.26 12.13
C ARG A 199 -8.46 -4.46 10.84
N ILE A 200 -8.56 -3.42 10.00
CA ILE A 200 -9.32 -3.54 8.75
C ILE A 200 -8.68 -2.71 7.65
N TYR A 201 -8.79 -3.21 6.42
CA TYR A 201 -8.41 -2.53 5.19
C TYR A 201 -9.60 -1.73 4.67
N ALA A 202 -9.36 -0.51 4.20
CA ALA A 202 -10.36 0.25 3.48
C ALA A 202 -9.80 1.17 2.41
N ARG A 203 -10.65 1.65 1.50
CA ARG A 203 -10.26 2.62 0.46
C ARG A 203 -11.19 3.80 0.36
N SER A 204 -10.63 4.91 -0.06
CA SER A 204 -11.34 6.10 -0.49
C SER A 204 -10.57 6.77 -1.63
N ARG A 205 -10.80 8.05 -1.89
CA ARG A 205 -10.09 8.85 -2.87
C ARG A 205 -9.78 10.23 -2.34
N ILE A 206 -8.57 10.69 -2.65
CA ILE A 206 -8.14 12.05 -2.35
C ILE A 206 -8.91 13.03 -3.23
N ASN A 207 -9.57 13.99 -2.62
CA ASN A 207 -10.40 14.97 -3.33
C ASN A 207 -10.19 16.41 -2.87
N GLU A 208 -9.26 16.64 -1.93
CA GLU A 208 -9.04 17.96 -1.34
C GLU A 208 -7.59 18.12 -0.89
N MET A 209 -6.98 19.25 -1.24
CA MET A 209 -5.79 19.80 -0.59
C MET A 209 -6.19 21.11 0.09
N PHE A 210 -5.71 21.33 1.31
CA PHE A 210 -6.09 22.50 2.11
C PHE A 210 -4.94 22.96 3.01
N GLU A 211 -5.16 24.04 3.78
CA GLU A 211 -4.17 24.57 4.74
C GLU A 211 -2.79 24.79 4.10
N LYS A 212 -2.74 25.67 3.09
CA LYS A 212 -1.56 25.94 2.25
C LYS A 212 -0.96 24.71 1.58
N ASP A 213 -1.82 23.77 1.17
CA ASP A 213 -1.40 22.55 0.48
C ASP A 213 -0.62 21.58 1.40
N TYR A 214 -0.62 21.76 2.73
CA TYR A 214 -0.06 20.81 3.69
C TYR A 214 -1.09 19.80 4.21
N GLY A 215 -2.38 20.15 4.16
CA GLY A 215 -3.48 19.24 4.51
C GLY A 215 -3.97 18.46 3.29
N ILE A 216 -4.38 17.22 3.52
CA ILE A 216 -5.00 16.33 2.53
C ILE A 216 -6.29 15.74 3.07
N GLY A 217 -7.31 15.66 2.20
CA GLY A 217 -8.63 15.15 2.52
C GLY A 217 -9.07 14.00 1.62
N ALA A 218 -9.70 13.00 2.23
CA ALA A 218 -10.35 11.89 1.55
C ALA A 218 -11.84 11.87 1.91
N LYS A 219 -12.70 12.11 0.92
CA LYS A 219 -14.16 12.17 1.10
C LYS A 219 -14.73 10.82 1.53
N TYR A 220 -15.91 10.84 2.13
CA TYR A 220 -16.70 9.67 2.43
C TYR A 220 -18.16 9.86 2.00
N SER A 221 -18.74 8.83 1.39
CA SER A 221 -20.15 8.78 1.01
C SER A 221 -20.82 7.61 1.75
N PRO A 222 -21.63 7.86 2.80
CA PRO A 222 -22.11 6.80 3.68
C PRO A 222 -23.01 5.75 3.01
N GLN A 223 -23.70 6.08 1.92
CA GLN A 223 -24.61 5.14 1.26
C GLN A 223 -23.91 4.26 0.21
N GLY A 224 -23.01 4.84 -0.61
CA GLY A 224 -22.38 4.14 -1.73
C GLY A 224 -23.36 3.66 -2.82
N PRO A 225 -22.88 2.91 -3.84
CA PRO A 225 -21.47 2.64 -4.12
C PRO A 225 -20.77 3.87 -4.70
N SER A 226 -19.56 4.19 -4.22
CA SER A 226 -18.78 5.33 -4.70
C SER A 226 -17.27 5.06 -4.57
N PRO A 227 -16.37 5.87 -5.17
CA PRO A 227 -14.93 5.77 -4.89
C PRO A 227 -14.58 6.23 -3.46
N TYR A 228 -15.54 6.79 -2.74
CA TYR A 228 -15.39 7.37 -1.40
C TYR A 228 -16.02 6.45 -0.34
N TRP A 229 -15.82 5.15 -0.44
CA TRP A 229 -16.58 4.16 0.32
C TRP A 229 -16.11 3.96 1.77
N SER A 230 -15.05 4.64 2.21
CA SER A 230 -14.63 4.59 3.62
C SER A 230 -14.08 5.90 4.15
N LYS A 231 -14.04 5.98 5.49
CA LYS A 231 -13.27 6.98 6.26
C LYS A 231 -12.62 6.36 7.48
N THR A 232 -11.53 6.95 7.91
CA THR A 232 -10.91 6.69 9.22
C THR A 232 -11.84 7.13 10.34
N ALA A 233 -11.67 6.61 11.56
CA ALA A 233 -12.31 7.19 12.73
C ALA A 233 -11.50 6.93 14.04
N PRO A 234 -11.89 7.43 15.23
CA PRO A 234 -11.18 7.23 16.50
C PRO A 234 -10.44 5.88 16.73
N GLY A 235 -9.13 5.99 16.98
CA GLY A 235 -8.21 4.87 17.09
C GLY A 235 -7.38 4.64 15.81
N ASP A 236 -7.87 5.12 14.66
CA ASP A 236 -7.07 5.18 13.43
C ASP A 236 -6.13 6.38 13.38
N SER A 237 -6.22 7.30 14.35
CA SER A 237 -5.27 8.40 14.50
C SER A 237 -3.83 7.88 14.37
N GLY A 238 -3.02 8.55 13.56
CA GLY A 238 -1.66 8.15 13.27
C GLY A 238 -1.48 7.07 12.21
N SER A 239 -2.56 6.48 11.67
CA SER A 239 -2.45 5.52 10.57
C SER A 239 -1.89 6.17 9.31
N ALA A 240 -0.98 5.47 8.63
CA ALA A 240 -0.49 5.86 7.33
C ALA A 240 -1.61 5.76 6.27
N TRP A 241 -1.62 6.72 5.35
CA TRP A 241 -2.45 6.71 4.15
C TRP A 241 -1.60 6.24 2.98
N TRP A 242 -2.08 5.27 2.21
CA TRP A 242 -1.27 4.62 1.17
C TRP A 242 -1.83 4.88 -0.22
N GLN A 243 -0.94 5.14 -1.18
CA GLN A 243 -1.25 5.05 -2.60
C GLN A 243 -0.32 4.03 -3.23
N ILE A 244 -0.81 3.26 -4.19
CA ILE A 244 0.07 2.40 -5.00
C ILE A 244 0.51 3.19 -6.22
N ARG A 245 1.81 3.27 -6.44
CA ARG A 245 2.45 4.08 -7.49
C ARG A 245 3.53 3.26 -8.17
N ASN A 246 3.36 2.94 -9.45
CA ASN A 246 4.28 2.10 -10.21
C ASN A 246 4.47 0.70 -9.58
N GLY A 247 3.40 0.16 -8.97
CA GLY A 247 3.45 -1.09 -8.20
C GLY A 247 4.10 -0.98 -6.81
N VAL A 248 4.44 0.23 -6.34
CA VAL A 248 5.02 0.44 -5.01
C VAL A 248 3.96 1.02 -4.07
N PRO A 249 3.73 0.43 -2.88
CA PRO A 249 2.91 1.05 -1.84
C PRO A 249 3.66 2.21 -1.20
N VAL A 250 3.06 3.41 -1.25
CA VAL A 250 3.69 4.66 -0.82
C VAL A 250 2.84 5.38 0.23
N ILE A 251 3.45 5.74 1.35
CA ILE A 251 2.83 6.55 2.39
C ILE A 251 2.71 8.00 1.91
N ILE A 252 1.49 8.50 1.79
CA ILE A 252 1.18 9.86 1.33
C ILE A 252 0.69 10.80 2.44
N GLY A 253 0.24 10.26 3.56
CA GLY A 253 -0.38 11.03 4.63
C GLY A 253 -0.47 10.25 5.93
N VAL A 254 -0.91 10.93 6.98
CA VAL A 254 -1.11 10.36 8.31
C VAL A 254 -2.50 10.76 8.81
N THR A 255 -3.24 9.88 9.47
CA THR A 255 -4.56 10.23 9.98
C THR A 255 -4.45 11.22 11.14
N ASN A 256 -4.94 12.45 10.94
CA ASN A 256 -5.23 13.38 12.02
C ASN A 256 -6.61 13.11 12.63
N GLY A 257 -7.60 12.82 11.77
CA GLY A 257 -8.99 12.66 12.16
C GLY A 257 -9.92 12.87 10.96
N GLY A 258 -11.07 13.48 11.19
CA GLY A 258 -12.06 13.76 10.15
C GLY A 258 -13.40 14.19 10.71
N ASN A 259 -14.42 14.17 9.85
CA ASN A 259 -15.81 14.41 10.24
C ASN A 259 -16.72 13.35 9.61
N ALA A 260 -18.04 13.56 9.66
CA ALA A 260 -19.01 12.62 9.11
C ALA A 260 -18.79 12.34 7.61
N GLY A 261 -18.23 13.29 6.84
CA GLY A 261 -18.11 13.20 5.38
C GLY A 261 -16.68 13.12 4.84
N LYS A 262 -15.63 13.09 5.67
CA LYS A 262 -14.24 12.94 5.21
C LYS A 262 -13.26 12.54 6.31
N SER A 263 -12.12 12.00 5.88
CA SER A 263 -10.88 11.85 6.67
C SER A 263 -9.90 12.98 6.30
N THR A 264 -9.07 13.40 7.25
CA THR A 264 -8.06 14.46 7.06
C THR A 264 -6.72 14.08 7.67
N GLY A 265 -5.64 14.60 7.08
CA GLY A 265 -4.27 14.36 7.53
C GLY A 265 -3.27 15.37 6.99
N PRO A 266 -2.05 15.43 7.53
CA PRO A 266 -0.92 16.10 6.88
C PRO A 266 -0.42 15.30 5.66
N ARG A 267 0.08 16.00 4.64
CA ARG A 267 0.74 15.41 3.47
C ARG A 267 2.20 15.11 3.78
N VAL A 268 2.58 13.84 3.69
CA VAL A 268 3.96 13.39 3.93
C VAL A 268 4.96 14.08 2.99
N SER A 269 4.56 14.35 1.75
CA SER A 269 5.40 15.04 0.75
C SER A 269 5.85 16.44 1.17
N LYS A 270 5.06 17.14 2.00
CA LYS A 270 5.43 18.46 2.53
C LYS A 270 6.37 18.43 3.73
N TYR A 271 6.64 17.23 4.25
CA TYR A 271 7.48 16.99 5.42
C TYR A 271 8.71 16.14 5.10
N ALA A 272 9.02 15.91 3.81
CA ALA A 272 10.12 15.03 3.38
C ALA A 272 11.49 15.40 3.99
N ASP A 273 11.87 16.69 3.93
CA ASP A 273 13.14 17.14 4.50
C ASP A 273 13.19 17.01 6.03
N TRP A 274 12.08 17.30 6.71
CA TRP A 274 11.96 17.14 8.17
C TRP A 274 12.08 15.67 8.58
N LEU A 275 11.38 14.77 7.86
CA LEU A 275 11.44 13.32 8.08
C LEU A 275 12.88 12.80 7.92
N LYS A 276 13.57 13.23 6.85
CA LYS A 276 14.97 12.87 6.59
C LYS A 276 15.92 13.40 7.66
N GLY A 277 15.63 14.56 8.24
CA GLY A 277 16.38 15.13 9.36
C GLY A 277 16.32 14.28 10.63
N ILE A 278 15.22 13.55 10.85
CA ILE A 278 15.03 12.68 12.03
C ILE A 278 15.49 11.25 11.76
N TYR A 279 15.12 10.70 10.61
CA TYR A 279 15.48 9.35 10.20
C TYR A 279 16.14 9.39 8.81
N PRO A 280 17.49 9.50 8.74
CA PRO A 280 18.20 9.66 7.48
C PRO A 280 18.04 8.50 6.49
N ASP A 281 17.75 7.29 7.00
CA ASP A 281 17.61 6.10 6.16
C ASP A 281 16.18 5.94 5.60
N VAL A 282 15.26 6.89 5.84
CA VAL A 282 13.90 6.86 5.28
C VAL A 282 13.94 6.74 3.75
N ARG A 283 13.06 5.90 3.19
CA ARG A 283 12.96 5.67 1.75
C ARG A 283 11.94 6.62 1.14
N PHE A 284 12.31 7.33 0.07
CA PHE A 284 11.40 8.17 -0.69
C PHE A 284 11.18 7.64 -2.09
N LEU A 285 9.96 7.83 -2.62
CA LEU A 285 9.57 7.34 -3.94
C LEU A 285 10.50 7.82 -5.06
N SER A 286 10.96 9.08 -5.04
CA SER A 286 11.88 9.59 -6.06
C SER A 286 13.24 8.87 -6.10
N GLN A 287 13.61 8.17 -5.04
CA GLN A 287 14.86 7.43 -4.91
C GLN A 287 14.71 5.95 -5.29
N GLU A 288 13.47 5.47 -5.40
CA GLU A 288 13.18 4.09 -5.78
C GLU A 288 13.54 3.89 -7.26
N LYS A 289 14.48 2.98 -7.50
CA LYS A 289 14.87 2.60 -8.86
C LYS A 289 14.02 1.44 -9.35
N PRO A 290 13.72 1.35 -10.66
CA PRO A 290 13.10 0.17 -11.24
C PRO A 290 13.82 -1.12 -10.84
N LEU A 291 13.03 -2.12 -10.47
CA LEU A 291 13.49 -3.43 -10.06
C LEU A 291 13.18 -4.47 -11.13
N GLY A 292 14.08 -5.44 -11.28
CA GLY A 292 13.81 -6.68 -11.98
C GLY A 292 13.88 -7.84 -10.99
N CYS A 293 12.84 -8.64 -10.95
CA CYS A 293 12.72 -9.76 -10.02
C CYS A 293 12.56 -11.08 -10.78
N ILE A 294 13.11 -12.14 -10.21
CA ILE A 294 12.63 -13.50 -10.44
C ILE A 294 11.79 -13.91 -9.24
N VAL A 295 10.72 -14.64 -9.49
CA VAL A 295 9.76 -15.05 -8.46
C VAL A 295 9.62 -16.56 -8.49
N SER A 296 9.81 -17.18 -7.32
CA SER A 296 9.64 -18.61 -7.14
C SER A 296 8.21 -19.03 -7.50
N ALA A 297 8.07 -19.97 -8.43
CA ALA A 297 6.77 -20.52 -8.80
C ALA A 297 6.15 -21.38 -7.67
N GLU A 298 6.99 -21.89 -6.77
CA GLU A 298 6.58 -22.72 -5.63
C GLU A 298 6.14 -21.87 -4.44
N THR A 299 6.94 -20.86 -4.07
CA THR A 299 6.77 -20.10 -2.83
C THR A 299 6.23 -18.68 -3.02
N GLY A 300 6.26 -18.15 -4.25
CA GLY A 300 5.92 -16.74 -4.53
C GLY A 300 6.97 -15.74 -4.04
N GLU A 301 8.06 -16.20 -3.42
CA GLU A 301 9.14 -15.34 -2.94
C GLU A 301 9.92 -14.71 -4.09
N LYS A 302 10.27 -13.43 -3.93
CA LYS A 302 10.94 -12.63 -4.95
C LYS A 302 12.42 -12.45 -4.63
N TYR A 303 13.27 -12.66 -5.63
CA TYR A 303 14.66 -12.17 -5.62
C TYR A 303 14.75 -11.00 -6.61
N CYS A 304 14.90 -9.80 -6.08
CA CYS A 304 14.88 -8.56 -6.83
C CYS A 304 16.26 -7.89 -6.82
N LEU A 305 16.59 -7.25 -7.93
CA LEU A 305 17.80 -6.45 -8.12
C LEU A 305 17.44 -5.12 -8.78
N HIS A 306 18.20 -4.07 -8.48
CA HIS A 306 18.09 -2.80 -9.18
C HIS A 306 18.76 -2.87 -10.55
N VAL A 307 18.34 -1.99 -11.46
CA VAL A 307 19.02 -1.76 -12.72
C VAL A 307 20.53 -1.53 -12.50
N GLY A 308 21.35 -2.34 -13.18
CA GLY A 308 22.81 -2.32 -13.10
C GLY A 308 23.40 -3.40 -12.18
N GLU A 309 22.59 -4.06 -11.36
CA GLU A 309 23.04 -5.10 -10.44
C GLU A 309 22.96 -6.51 -11.06
N SER A 310 23.75 -7.43 -10.49
CA SER A 310 23.73 -8.86 -10.84
C SER A 310 23.71 -9.73 -9.59
N SER A 311 23.33 -10.99 -9.76
CA SER A 311 23.39 -12.00 -8.68
C SER A 311 24.82 -12.36 -8.24
N GLY A 312 25.85 -11.69 -8.76
CA GLY A 312 27.23 -12.14 -8.63
C GLY A 312 27.48 -13.40 -9.46
N TYR A 313 28.16 -14.39 -8.88
CA TYR A 313 28.51 -15.64 -9.58
C TYR A 313 27.29 -16.54 -9.83
N SER A 314 26.40 -16.70 -8.85
CA SER A 314 25.19 -17.55 -8.98
C SER A 314 24.03 -16.93 -8.21
N LEU A 315 22.81 -17.35 -8.54
CA LEU A 315 21.62 -17.03 -7.75
C LEU A 315 21.76 -17.56 -6.30
N PRO A 316 21.07 -16.92 -5.34
CA PRO A 316 20.95 -17.45 -3.98
C PRO A 316 20.44 -18.89 -3.97
N SER A 317 20.94 -19.70 -3.04
CA SER A 317 20.67 -21.15 -2.99
C SER A 317 19.20 -21.53 -2.94
N TRP A 318 18.35 -20.67 -2.36
CA TRP A 318 16.92 -20.93 -2.23
C TRP A 318 16.16 -20.82 -3.57
N ILE A 319 16.69 -20.07 -4.56
CA ILE A 319 16.07 -19.87 -5.89
C ILE A 319 16.92 -20.42 -7.05
N TYR A 320 18.16 -20.84 -6.79
CA TYR A 320 19.06 -21.43 -7.78
C TYR A 320 18.49 -22.74 -8.36
N LEU A 321 18.37 -22.83 -9.69
CA LEU A 321 17.76 -23.96 -10.42
C LEU A 321 16.31 -24.28 -9.99
N LYS A 322 15.62 -23.33 -9.39
CA LYS A 322 14.19 -23.44 -9.06
C LYS A 322 13.33 -22.88 -10.17
N GLU A 323 12.09 -23.35 -10.21
CA GLU A 323 11.10 -22.86 -11.16
C GLU A 323 10.71 -21.43 -10.83
N ILE A 324 10.78 -20.55 -11.84
CA ILE A 324 10.49 -19.14 -11.66
C ILE A 324 9.58 -18.57 -12.76
N TYR A 325 9.01 -17.41 -12.46
CA TYR A 325 8.59 -16.44 -13.47
C TYR A 325 9.35 -15.12 -13.28
N VAL A 326 9.34 -14.26 -14.29
CA VAL A 326 9.98 -12.93 -14.24
C VAL A 326 8.95 -11.85 -13.96
N ASP A 327 9.28 -10.89 -13.10
CA ASP A 327 8.55 -9.63 -12.88
C ASP A 327 9.53 -8.46 -13.02
N ALA A 328 9.53 -7.83 -14.19
CA ALA A 328 10.34 -6.64 -14.45
C ALA A 328 9.48 -5.36 -14.45
N ALA A 329 9.88 -4.38 -13.63
CA ALA A 329 9.25 -3.07 -13.57
C ALA A 329 9.33 -2.33 -14.91
N PRO A 330 8.38 -1.42 -15.20
CA PRO A 330 8.62 -0.39 -16.20
C PRO A 330 9.97 0.31 -15.97
N GLY A 331 10.80 0.41 -17.03
CA GLY A 331 12.17 0.93 -16.93
C GLY A 331 13.26 -0.14 -16.71
N ALA A 332 12.88 -1.40 -16.47
CA ALA A 332 13.79 -2.51 -16.25
C ALA A 332 13.49 -3.73 -17.13
N ALA A 333 14.52 -4.54 -17.38
CA ALA A 333 14.40 -5.89 -17.90
C ALA A 333 15.32 -6.83 -17.12
N VAL A 334 14.91 -8.09 -17.01
CA VAL A 334 15.71 -9.15 -16.38
C VAL A 334 16.44 -9.94 -17.46
N GLU A 335 17.75 -10.06 -17.34
CA GLU A 335 18.54 -10.95 -18.17
C GLU A 335 18.88 -12.21 -17.37
N LEU A 336 18.47 -13.37 -17.88
CA LEU A 336 18.70 -14.67 -17.24
C LEU A 336 19.74 -15.47 -18.02
N SER A 337 20.42 -16.36 -17.28
CA SER A 337 21.40 -17.32 -17.80
C SER A 337 21.10 -18.71 -17.27
N ASP A 338 21.23 -19.73 -18.13
CA ASP A 338 21.26 -21.14 -17.70
C ASP A 338 22.65 -21.58 -17.19
N TRP A 339 23.63 -20.66 -17.20
CA TRP A 339 24.97 -20.81 -16.62
C TRP A 339 25.24 -19.81 -15.50
N ASP A 340 26.22 -20.14 -14.66
CA ASP A 340 26.78 -19.23 -13.67
C ASP A 340 27.52 -18.04 -14.33
N ASN A 341 27.59 -16.94 -13.59
CA ASN A 341 28.32 -15.72 -13.87
C ASN A 341 27.97 -15.08 -15.23
N LEU A 342 26.74 -15.29 -15.70
CA LEU A 342 26.24 -14.75 -16.98
C LEU A 342 27.15 -15.09 -18.18
N SER A 343 27.74 -16.28 -18.17
CA SER A 343 28.82 -16.66 -19.08
C SER A 343 28.35 -17.08 -20.48
N TYR A 344 29.28 -17.12 -21.43
CA TYR A 344 29.11 -17.69 -22.78
C TYR A 344 28.02 -17.08 -23.66
N ASN A 345 27.50 -15.89 -23.29
CA ASN A 345 26.36 -15.26 -23.97
C ASN A 345 25.09 -16.14 -24.02
N ARG A 346 24.96 -17.08 -23.08
CA ARG A 346 23.76 -17.93 -22.94
C ARG A 346 22.65 -17.20 -22.20
N LEU A 347 22.29 -16.04 -22.75
CA LEU A 347 21.55 -15.01 -22.07
C LEU A 347 20.30 -14.65 -22.87
N ALA A 348 19.17 -14.47 -22.17
CA ALA A 348 17.96 -13.92 -22.77
C ALA A 348 17.39 -12.80 -21.89
N THR A 349 16.79 -11.79 -22.54
CA THR A 349 16.25 -10.60 -21.88
C THR A 349 14.73 -10.66 -21.84
N PHE A 350 14.17 -10.47 -20.66
CA PHE A 350 12.75 -10.59 -20.36
C PHE A 350 12.20 -9.26 -19.83
N LYS A 351 11.05 -8.84 -20.36
CA LYS A 351 10.45 -7.52 -20.14
C LYS A 351 9.05 -7.67 -19.58
N GLY A 352 8.68 -6.83 -18.62
CA GLY A 352 7.42 -6.99 -17.89
C GLY A 352 7.38 -8.32 -17.14
N THR A 353 6.17 -8.84 -16.98
CA THR A 353 5.91 -10.17 -16.45
C THR A 353 6.06 -11.22 -17.55
N VAL A 354 6.92 -12.22 -17.32
CA VAL A 354 7.06 -13.38 -18.20
C VAL A 354 6.83 -14.64 -17.38
N GLU A 355 5.65 -15.24 -17.59
CA GLU A 355 5.27 -16.51 -16.97
C GLU A 355 6.20 -17.66 -17.40
N GLN A 356 6.25 -18.72 -16.60
CA GLN A 356 7.17 -19.85 -16.77
C GLN A 356 7.20 -20.41 -18.21
N ALA A 357 6.04 -20.58 -18.84
CA ALA A 357 5.93 -21.08 -20.20
C ALA A 357 6.64 -20.19 -21.25
N GLY A 358 6.75 -18.88 -20.97
CA GLY A 358 7.48 -17.92 -21.80
C GLY A 358 8.99 -17.93 -21.61
N LEU A 359 9.51 -18.72 -20.66
CA LEU A 359 10.93 -18.85 -20.36
C LEU A 359 11.56 -20.10 -21.00
N VAL A 360 10.74 -21.00 -21.54
CA VAL A 360 11.19 -22.25 -22.17
C VAL A 360 11.38 -22.04 -23.67
N ASN A 361 12.41 -22.66 -24.24
CA ASN A 361 12.72 -22.61 -25.68
C ASN A 361 12.88 -21.18 -26.20
N VAL A 362 13.67 -20.38 -25.48
CA VAL A 362 13.93 -18.96 -25.79
C VAL A 362 15.27 -18.84 -26.50
N LYS A 363 15.30 -18.09 -27.60
CA LYS A 363 16.54 -17.79 -28.32
C LYS A 363 17.46 -16.91 -27.48
N SER A 364 18.62 -17.45 -27.14
CA SER A 364 19.67 -16.77 -26.39
C SER A 364 20.56 -15.89 -27.28
N LYS A 365 21.38 -15.01 -26.67
CA LYS A 365 22.36 -14.16 -27.39
C LYS A 365 23.43 -14.96 -28.16
N ASP A 366 23.74 -16.19 -27.76
CA ASP A 366 24.61 -17.10 -28.53
C ASP A 366 23.92 -17.75 -29.75
N GLY A 367 22.61 -17.51 -29.91
CA GLY A 367 21.78 -18.04 -31.00
C GLY A 367 21.12 -19.40 -30.72
N SER A 368 21.48 -20.08 -29.62
CA SER A 368 20.85 -21.33 -29.19
C SER A 368 19.48 -21.09 -28.56
N TYR A 369 18.63 -22.11 -28.56
CA TYR A 369 17.32 -22.09 -27.89
C TYR A 369 17.43 -22.82 -26.56
N LEU A 370 17.21 -22.08 -25.47
CA LEU A 370 17.48 -22.53 -24.10
C LEU A 370 16.24 -22.45 -23.21
N ASP A 371 16.32 -23.09 -22.06
CA ASP A 371 15.32 -23.04 -21.00
C ASP A 371 15.83 -22.15 -19.85
N PHE A 372 15.14 -21.04 -19.63
CA PHE A 372 15.41 -20.08 -18.56
C PHE A 372 14.41 -20.18 -17.40
N SER A 373 13.54 -21.21 -17.38
CA SER A 373 12.60 -21.43 -16.28
C SER A 373 13.28 -21.86 -14.98
N LYS A 374 14.54 -22.32 -15.06
CA LYS A 374 15.41 -22.72 -13.93
C LYS A 374 16.79 -22.06 -14.06
N PRO A 375 16.87 -20.72 -13.95
CA PRO A 375 18.11 -20.00 -14.20
C PRO A 375 19.17 -20.27 -13.13
N ARG A 376 20.42 -19.97 -13.46
CA ARG A 376 21.57 -20.07 -12.54
C ARG A 376 22.12 -18.72 -12.11
N SER A 377 22.01 -17.70 -12.97
CA SER A 377 22.42 -16.33 -12.66
C SER A 377 21.50 -15.34 -13.35
N MET A 378 21.44 -14.12 -12.82
CA MET A 378 20.65 -13.02 -13.39
C MET A 378 21.37 -11.68 -13.28
N ARG A 379 20.98 -10.73 -14.13
CA ARG A 379 21.20 -9.30 -13.93
C ARG A 379 19.97 -8.50 -14.33
N VAL A 380 19.88 -7.27 -13.84
CA VAL A 380 18.84 -6.33 -14.24
C VAL A 380 19.45 -5.21 -15.05
N ILE A 381 18.85 -4.93 -16.20
CA ILE A 381 19.30 -3.90 -17.13
C ILE A 381 18.20 -2.85 -17.31
N ALA A 382 18.60 -1.64 -17.70
CA ALA A 382 17.65 -0.60 -18.09
C ALA A 382 16.96 -1.02 -19.38
N ASP A 383 15.64 -0.86 -19.46
CA ASP A 383 14.87 -1.11 -20.67
C ASP A 383 13.72 -0.12 -20.77
N SER A 384 13.60 0.53 -21.93
CA SER A 384 12.61 1.57 -22.20
C SER A 384 11.39 1.07 -22.96
N THR A 385 11.20 -0.24 -23.06
CA THR A 385 10.03 -0.81 -23.77
C THR A 385 8.77 -0.43 -23.02
N PRO A 386 7.81 0.26 -23.67
CA PRO A 386 6.54 0.58 -23.02
C PRO A 386 5.80 -0.69 -22.60
N THR A 387 5.34 -0.70 -21.36
CA THR A 387 4.50 -1.77 -20.80
C THR A 387 3.18 -1.20 -20.32
N GLY A 388 2.15 -2.05 -20.40
CA GLY A 388 0.88 -1.82 -19.72
C GLY A 388 0.77 -2.78 -18.55
N CYS A 389 0.33 -2.29 -17.41
CA CYS A 389 0.25 -3.04 -16.16
C CYS A 389 -1.16 -2.96 -15.55
N ILE A 390 -1.56 -4.05 -14.90
CA ILE A 390 -2.55 -4.00 -13.81
C ILE A 390 -1.82 -4.17 -12.49
N VAL A 391 -2.32 -3.49 -11.46
CA VAL A 391 -1.73 -3.53 -10.11
C VAL A 391 -2.82 -3.83 -9.11
N SER A 392 -2.64 -4.90 -8.33
CA SER A 392 -3.56 -5.29 -7.25
C SER A 392 -3.56 -4.22 -6.16
N LEU A 393 -4.74 -3.77 -5.78
CA LEU A 393 -4.92 -2.83 -4.67
C LEU A 393 -4.81 -3.49 -3.30
N ILE A 394 -4.73 -4.82 -3.26
CA ILE A 394 -4.71 -5.65 -2.05
C ILE A 394 -3.25 -6.00 -1.73
N THR A 395 -2.57 -6.63 -2.68
CA THR A 395 -1.22 -7.18 -2.50
C THR A 395 -0.11 -6.25 -3.01
N SER A 396 -0.47 -5.19 -3.75
CA SER A 396 0.47 -4.35 -4.52
C SER A 396 1.24 -5.10 -5.62
N GLU A 397 0.91 -6.36 -5.87
CA GLU A 397 1.47 -7.15 -6.96
C GLU A 397 1.03 -6.60 -8.31
N ARG A 398 1.90 -6.71 -9.31
CA ARG A 398 1.64 -6.17 -10.66
C ARG A 398 1.81 -7.21 -11.73
N TYR A 399 0.97 -7.12 -12.75
CA TYR A 399 1.08 -7.89 -13.98
C TYR A 399 1.28 -6.97 -15.16
N CYS A 400 2.50 -6.95 -15.69
CA CYS A 400 2.92 -6.03 -16.74
C CYS A 400 3.21 -6.78 -18.03
N LEU A 401 2.78 -6.25 -19.17
CA LEU A 401 3.08 -6.85 -20.47
C LEU A 401 3.56 -5.78 -21.47
N PRO A 402 4.50 -6.10 -22.37
CA PRO A 402 4.83 -5.22 -23.48
C PRO A 402 3.75 -5.30 -24.57
N ALA A 403 3.74 -4.33 -25.47
CA ALA A 403 2.80 -4.29 -26.60
C ALA A 403 2.78 -5.59 -27.42
N GLY A 404 1.58 -6.02 -27.79
CA GLY A 404 1.35 -7.26 -28.57
C GLY A 404 1.35 -8.54 -27.72
N ARG A 405 1.67 -8.47 -26.43
CA ARG A 405 1.55 -9.61 -25.50
C ARG A 405 0.21 -9.62 -24.78
N ARG A 406 -0.18 -10.82 -24.35
CA ARG A 406 -1.39 -11.08 -23.58
C ARG A 406 -1.09 -12.08 -22.47
N SER A 407 -1.97 -12.12 -21.47
CA SER A 407 -1.99 -13.21 -20.52
C SER A 407 -2.27 -14.53 -21.22
N GLY A 408 -2.08 -15.63 -20.48
CA GLY A 408 -2.49 -16.96 -20.90
C GLY A 408 -3.99 -17.08 -21.15
N TYR A 409 -4.59 -18.22 -20.84
CA TYR A 409 -6.04 -18.35 -20.91
C TYR A 409 -6.72 -17.37 -19.93
N SER A 410 -6.18 -17.27 -18.72
CA SER A 410 -6.59 -16.32 -17.67
C SER A 410 -5.37 -15.55 -17.17
N LEU A 411 -5.60 -14.53 -16.34
CA LEU A 411 -4.56 -13.95 -15.50
C LEU A 411 -4.00 -14.99 -14.52
N PRO A 412 -2.75 -14.84 -14.06
CA PRO A 412 -2.20 -15.67 -13.00
C PRO A 412 -3.05 -15.63 -11.73
N ALA A 413 -3.08 -16.74 -10.99
CA ALA A 413 -3.95 -16.90 -9.82
C ALA A 413 -3.79 -15.80 -8.75
N TRP A 414 -2.59 -15.24 -8.59
CA TRP A 414 -2.29 -14.21 -7.60
C TRP A 414 -2.84 -12.80 -7.93
N ILE A 415 -3.38 -12.57 -9.13
CA ILE A 415 -4.06 -11.31 -9.52
C ILE A 415 -5.38 -11.54 -10.25
N TYR A 416 -5.81 -12.80 -10.35
CA TYR A 416 -7.06 -13.18 -11.02
C TYR A 416 -8.25 -12.79 -10.13
N HIS A 417 -9.17 -11.96 -10.63
CA HIS A 417 -10.27 -11.33 -9.86
C HIS A 417 -9.85 -10.36 -8.75
N ASP A 418 -8.58 -10.00 -8.67
CA ASP A 418 -8.16 -8.95 -7.73
C ASP A 418 -8.76 -7.60 -8.11
N GLU A 419 -9.01 -6.76 -7.12
CA GLU A 419 -9.33 -5.36 -7.37
C GLU A 419 -8.08 -4.65 -7.85
N VAL A 420 -8.09 -4.16 -9.10
CA VAL A 420 -6.91 -3.57 -9.72
C VAL A 420 -7.07 -2.08 -10.05
N SER A 421 -5.94 -1.42 -10.20
CA SER A 421 -5.79 -0.21 -11.01
C SER A 421 -5.00 -0.54 -12.28
N VAL A 422 -5.10 0.32 -13.29
CA VAL A 422 -4.34 0.22 -14.55
C VAL A 422 -3.26 1.28 -14.58
N GLU A 423 -2.06 0.89 -14.99
CA GLU A 423 -0.94 1.78 -15.27
C GLU A 423 -0.40 1.46 -16.67
N ALA A 424 -0.71 2.29 -17.67
CA ALA A 424 -0.21 2.13 -19.03
C ALA A 424 0.84 3.20 -19.36
N SER A 425 2.02 2.75 -19.79
CA SER A 425 3.08 3.64 -20.28
C SER A 425 2.62 4.40 -21.54
N PRO A 426 3.20 5.58 -21.83
CA PRO A 426 2.96 6.28 -23.10
C PRO A 426 3.18 5.35 -24.30
N GLY A 427 2.26 5.40 -25.27
CA GLY A 427 2.32 4.58 -26.49
C GLY A 427 1.69 3.18 -26.38
N VAL A 428 1.14 2.79 -25.22
CA VAL A 428 0.40 1.52 -25.08
C VAL A 428 -0.91 1.68 -24.33
N LYS A 429 -1.84 0.73 -24.54
CA LYS A 429 -3.08 0.59 -23.76
C LYS A 429 -3.17 -0.78 -23.14
N VAL A 430 -3.78 -0.86 -21.97
CA VAL A 430 -4.15 -2.12 -21.32
C VAL A 430 -5.58 -2.48 -21.75
N ARG A 431 -5.73 -3.61 -22.42
CA ARG A 431 -7.01 -4.22 -22.75
C ARG A 431 -7.38 -5.21 -21.66
N LEU A 432 -8.53 -5.02 -21.02
CA LEU A 432 -9.04 -5.93 -19.99
C LEU A 432 -10.30 -6.65 -20.46
N SER A 433 -10.56 -7.81 -19.86
CA SER A 433 -11.81 -8.55 -19.98
C SER A 433 -12.28 -9.06 -18.62
N ASP A 434 -13.59 -9.06 -18.38
CA ASP A 434 -14.23 -9.77 -17.27
C ASP A 434 -14.42 -11.28 -17.57
N TRP A 435 -13.97 -11.74 -18.74
CA TRP A 435 -13.92 -13.15 -19.15
C TRP A 435 -12.49 -13.63 -19.38
N ASP A 436 -12.33 -14.95 -19.34
CA ASP A 436 -11.10 -15.58 -19.77
C ASP A 436 -10.89 -15.40 -21.29
N ASN A 437 -9.62 -15.41 -21.68
CA ASN A 437 -9.15 -15.43 -23.07
C ASN A 437 -9.63 -14.23 -23.92
N LEU A 438 -9.98 -13.10 -23.30
CA LEU A 438 -10.44 -11.87 -23.97
C LEU A 438 -11.68 -12.12 -24.86
N SER A 439 -12.56 -13.01 -24.42
CA SER A 439 -13.64 -13.58 -25.23
C SER A 439 -14.87 -12.66 -25.34
N TYR A 440 -15.79 -13.01 -26.25
CA TYR A 440 -17.13 -12.42 -26.39
C TYR A 440 -17.19 -10.91 -26.67
N LYS A 441 -16.06 -10.29 -27.07
CA LYS A 441 -15.94 -8.82 -27.21
C LYS A 441 -16.29 -8.07 -25.92
N ARG A 442 -16.19 -8.74 -24.77
CA ARG A 442 -16.35 -8.15 -23.44
C ARG A 442 -15.01 -7.57 -23.00
N ILE A 443 -14.57 -6.57 -23.76
CA ILE A 443 -13.25 -5.96 -23.65
C ILE A 443 -13.34 -4.44 -23.73
N ALA A 444 -12.41 -3.76 -23.06
CA ALA A 444 -12.20 -2.32 -23.13
C ALA A 444 -10.70 -1.99 -23.02
N ASP A 445 -10.29 -0.88 -23.62
CA ASP A 445 -8.89 -0.43 -23.68
C ASP A 445 -8.69 0.81 -22.79
N PHE A 446 -7.66 0.79 -21.95
CA PHE A 446 -7.36 1.79 -20.94
C PHE A 446 -5.97 2.36 -21.16
N SER A 447 -5.84 3.70 -21.09
CA SER A 447 -4.57 4.43 -21.32
C SER A 447 -4.19 5.22 -20.07
N GLY A 448 -2.90 5.45 -19.85
CA GLY A 448 -2.40 6.16 -18.66
C GLY A 448 -2.75 5.44 -17.35
N GLY A 449 -2.91 6.22 -16.27
CA GLY A 449 -3.34 5.72 -14.96
C GLY A 449 -4.87 5.75 -14.82
N VAL A 450 -5.48 4.58 -14.64
CA VAL A 450 -6.94 4.45 -14.41
C VAL A 450 -7.18 3.81 -13.05
N GLN A 451 -7.88 4.52 -12.17
CA GLN A 451 -8.17 4.04 -10.81
C GLN A 451 -9.30 3.00 -10.84
N ASN A 452 -9.47 2.25 -9.76
CA ASN A 452 -10.32 1.06 -9.73
C ASN A 452 -11.80 1.36 -9.98
N TYR A 453 -12.31 2.48 -9.46
CA TYR A 453 -13.73 2.82 -9.59
C TYR A 453 -14.11 3.16 -11.05
N GLU A 454 -13.21 3.77 -11.81
CA GLU A 454 -13.38 4.08 -13.24
C GLU A 454 -13.51 2.82 -14.10
N LEU A 455 -13.07 1.67 -13.59
CA LEU A 455 -13.18 0.39 -14.27
C LEU A 455 -14.55 -0.29 -14.08
N LYS A 456 -15.39 0.16 -13.14
CA LYS A 456 -16.60 -0.57 -12.72
C LYS A 456 -17.80 -0.50 -13.67
N ASN A 457 -17.86 0.52 -14.52
CA ASN A 457 -19.01 0.74 -15.40
C ASN A 457 -18.56 1.28 -16.76
N VAL A 458 -17.84 0.44 -17.51
CA VAL A 458 -17.22 0.83 -18.77
C VAL A 458 -17.95 0.19 -19.93
N LYS A 459 -18.24 0.99 -20.97
CA LYS A 459 -18.85 0.48 -22.20
C LYS A 459 -17.83 -0.37 -22.96
N ALA A 460 -18.10 -1.67 -23.04
CA ALA A 460 -17.27 -2.64 -23.74
C ALA A 460 -17.57 -2.67 -25.25
N VAL A 461 -16.73 -3.37 -26.01
CA VAL A 461 -16.86 -3.49 -27.48
C VAL A 461 -18.17 -4.19 -27.90
N ASN A 462 -18.75 -5.04 -27.06
CA ASN A 462 -20.07 -5.64 -27.29
C ASN A 462 -21.26 -4.68 -26.99
N ASN A 463 -20.99 -3.41 -26.64
CA ASN A 463 -21.95 -2.37 -26.23
C ASN A 463 -22.60 -2.55 -24.85
N GLU A 464 -22.19 -3.56 -24.07
CA GLU A 464 -22.62 -3.68 -22.67
C GLU A 464 -21.74 -2.83 -21.75
N TYR A 465 -22.30 -2.44 -20.61
CA TYR A 465 -21.51 -1.84 -19.53
C TYR A 465 -21.03 -2.95 -18.60
N ILE A 466 -19.71 -3.04 -18.45
CA ILE A 466 -19.03 -4.15 -17.76
C ILE A 466 -18.11 -3.58 -16.67
N ASP A 467 -18.00 -4.34 -15.58
CA ASP A 467 -17.03 -4.10 -14.51
C ASP A 467 -15.70 -4.79 -14.86
N PHE A 468 -14.68 -3.98 -15.19
CA PHE A 468 -13.30 -4.42 -15.42
C PHE A 468 -12.39 -4.18 -14.20
N SER A 469 -12.96 -3.78 -13.06
CA SER A 469 -12.21 -3.51 -11.83
C SER A 469 -11.61 -4.77 -11.20
N ARG A 470 -12.10 -5.94 -11.64
CA ARG A 470 -11.64 -7.29 -11.28
C ARG A 470 -11.49 -8.15 -12.54
N PRO A 471 -10.45 -7.91 -13.36
CA PRO A 471 -10.32 -8.56 -14.65
C PRO A 471 -9.98 -10.05 -14.52
N ARG A 472 -10.28 -10.80 -15.58
CA ARG A 472 -9.94 -12.22 -15.74
C ARG A 472 -8.84 -12.47 -16.75
N SER A 473 -8.71 -11.60 -17.75
CA SER A 473 -7.66 -11.69 -18.77
C SER A 473 -7.24 -10.30 -19.24
N MET A 474 -6.01 -10.21 -19.75
CA MET A 474 -5.38 -8.95 -20.14
C MET A 474 -4.59 -9.09 -21.44
N GLN A 475 -4.55 -8.02 -22.22
CA GLN A 475 -3.61 -7.82 -23.33
C GLN A 475 -3.07 -6.39 -23.29
N VAL A 476 -1.85 -6.19 -23.78
CA VAL A 476 -1.33 -4.84 -24.04
C VAL A 476 -1.29 -4.60 -25.53
N VAL A 477 -1.94 -3.53 -25.97
CA VAL A 477 -2.05 -3.14 -27.38
C VAL A 477 -1.29 -1.84 -27.62
N GLN A 478 -0.80 -1.66 -28.84
CA GLN A 478 -0.17 -0.40 -29.24
C GLN A 478 -1.21 0.73 -29.19
N ASP A 479 -0.80 1.88 -28.66
CA ASP A 479 -1.58 3.12 -28.80
C ASP A 479 -1.05 3.93 -29.99
N PRO A 480 -1.73 3.92 -31.15
CA PRO A 480 -1.32 4.72 -32.30
C PRO A 480 -1.45 6.23 -32.04
N SER A 481 -2.20 6.65 -31.02
CA SER A 481 -2.34 8.07 -30.65
C SER A 481 -1.23 8.59 -29.73
N GLY A 482 -0.29 7.72 -29.32
CA GLY A 482 0.80 8.04 -28.39
C GLY A 482 2.19 8.17 -29.02
N LEU A 483 2.29 8.42 -30.34
CA LEU A 483 3.55 8.93 -30.90
C LEU A 483 3.74 10.37 -30.40
N PRO A 484 4.94 10.75 -29.92
CA PRO A 484 5.20 12.11 -29.45
C PRO A 484 4.93 13.18 -30.51
#